data_AF-A0A923R3L2-F1
#
_entry.id   AF-A0A923R3L2-F1
#
_cell.length_a   1.000
_cell.length_b   1.000
_cell.length_c   1.000
_cell.angle_alpha   90.00
_cell.angle_beta   90.00
_cell.angle_gamma   90.00
#
_symmetry.space_group_name_H-M   'P 1'
#
loop_
_entity.id
_entity.type
_entity.pdbx_description
1 polymer ?
#
loop_
_entity_poly.entity_id
_entity_poly.type
_entity_poly.pdbx_seq_one_letter_code
_entity_poly.pdbx_strand_id
1 'polypeptide(L)'
;MFSPIIEFEIPTKKGASRINTLVGFSTALVKSSFAINQVIHYDPREDMVDGSVALVYKAGKKVFIAAEILGEKMPDEQAIINLLGGVKIKLNKNFMLRLAYHKILLSL
;
A
#
# COMPACT_ATOMS: atom_id res chain seq x y z
N MET A 1 -6.05 11.86 10.04
CA MET A 1 -4.70 11.81 10.63
C MET A 1 -3.70 11.97 9.51
N PHE A 2 -2.69 12.81 9.71
CA PHE A 2 -1.55 12.97 8.79
C PHE A 2 -0.31 12.45 9.52
N SER A 3 0.59 11.76 8.80
CA SER A 3 1.87 11.31 9.35
C SER A 3 2.95 11.42 8.28
N PRO A 4 4.07 12.11 8.54
CA PRO A 4 5.28 11.90 7.75
C PRO A 4 5.77 10.46 7.96
N ILE A 5 6.41 9.89 6.94
CA ILE A 5 6.93 8.51 6.94
C ILE A 5 8.34 8.52 6.34
N ILE A 6 9.22 7.73 6.95
CA ILE A 6 10.47 7.30 6.36
C ILE A 6 10.46 5.78 6.44
N GLU A 7 10.59 5.11 5.30
CA GLU A 7 10.57 3.65 5.18
C GLU A 7 11.93 3.14 4.67
N PHE A 8 12.37 2.01 5.22
CA PHE A 8 13.64 1.36 4.86
C PHE A 8 13.35 -0.02 4.29
N GLU A 9 13.60 -0.20 3.00
CA GLU A 9 13.48 -1.49 2.35
C GLU A 9 14.80 -2.25 2.42
N ILE A 10 14.81 -3.33 3.20
CA ILE A 10 15.97 -4.21 3.34
C ILE A 10 15.97 -5.22 2.19
N PRO A 11 17.04 -5.29 1.39
CA PRO A 11 17.09 -6.19 0.23
C PRO A 11 17.05 -7.65 0.69
N THR A 12 16.07 -8.40 0.19
CA THR A 12 15.94 -9.85 0.43
C THR A 12 16.26 -10.69 -0.81
N LYS A 13 16.39 -10.05 -1.98
CA LYS A 13 16.72 -10.70 -3.26
C LYS A 13 18.24 -10.80 -3.44
N LYS A 14 18.71 -11.94 -3.96
CA LYS A 14 20.11 -12.10 -4.36
C LYS A 14 20.47 -11.06 -5.43
N GLY A 15 21.56 -10.31 -5.20
CA GLY A 15 22.05 -9.27 -6.11
C GLY A 15 21.72 -7.83 -5.67
N ALA A 16 20.77 -7.64 -4.77
CA ALA A 16 20.54 -6.35 -4.13
C ALA A 16 21.40 -6.23 -2.86
N SER A 17 22.24 -5.20 -2.78
CA SER A 17 23.27 -5.06 -1.74
C SER A 17 23.07 -3.88 -0.81
N ARG A 18 22.02 -3.08 -0.99
CA ARG A 18 21.80 -1.82 -0.26
C ARG A 18 20.35 -1.64 0.14
N ILE A 19 20.17 -0.95 1.26
CA ILE A 19 18.88 -0.55 1.82
C ILE A 19 18.37 0.64 1.01
N ASN A 20 17.15 0.56 0.49
CA ASN A 20 16.48 1.71 -0.12
C ASN A 20 15.75 2.51 0.97
N THR A 21 15.75 3.83 0.81
CA THR A 21 15.10 4.74 1.77
C THR A 21 14.03 5.50 1.03
N LEU A 22 12.79 5.31 1.46
CA LEU A 22 11.64 6.00 0.91
C LEU A 22 11.20 7.07 1.90
N VAL A 23 10.92 8.27 1.40
CA VAL A 23 10.43 9.39 2.21
C VAL A 23 9.07 9.82 1.70
N GLY A 24 8.16 10.11 2.61
CA GLY A 24 6.81 10.41 2.20
C GLY A 24 5.88 10.77 3.33
N PHE A 25 4.59 10.62 3.07
CA PHE A 25 3.55 10.85 4.06
C PHE A 25 2.36 9.94 3.84
N SER A 26 1.61 9.73 4.91
CA SER A 26 0.30 9.09 4.86
C SER A 26 -0.79 9.98 5.41
N THR A 27 -1.99 9.81 4.88
CA THR A 27 -3.21 10.34 5.46
C THR A 27 -4.24 9.26 5.65
N ALA A 28 -4.92 9.27 6.79
CA ALA A 28 -5.98 8.32 7.08
C ALA A 28 -7.24 9.03 7.58
N LEU A 29 -8.38 8.64 7.02
CA LEU A 29 -9.72 8.99 7.49
C LEU A 29 -10.41 7.72 7.98
N VAL A 30 -10.79 7.69 9.26
CA VAL A 30 -11.42 6.52 9.88
C VAL A 30 -12.80 6.89 10.40
N LYS A 31 -13.81 6.12 10.00
CA LYS A 31 -15.17 6.12 10.56
C LYS A 31 -15.50 4.74 11.13
N SER A 32 -16.65 4.63 11.80
CA SER A 32 -17.12 3.38 12.42
C SER A 32 -17.25 2.20 11.45
N SER A 33 -17.58 2.49 10.19
CA SER A 33 -17.86 1.48 9.15
C SER A 33 -16.84 1.44 8.03
N PHE A 34 -15.95 2.43 7.91
CA PHE A 34 -14.93 2.42 6.86
C PHE A 34 -13.68 3.19 7.26
N ALA A 35 -12.57 2.90 6.59
CA ALA A 35 -11.33 3.65 6.64
C ALA A 35 -10.81 3.89 5.23
N ILE A 36 -10.29 5.08 4.99
CA ILE A 36 -9.55 5.42 3.77
C ILE A 36 -8.13 5.76 4.22
N ASN A 37 -7.13 5.20 3.53
CA ASN A 37 -5.72 5.49 3.74
C ASN A 37 -5.09 5.88 2.40
N GLN A 38 -4.28 6.92 2.40
CA GLN A 38 -3.48 7.33 1.27
C GLN A 38 -2.02 7.38 1.71
N VAL A 39 -1.13 6.87 0.89
CA VAL A 39 0.32 6.94 1.10
C VAL A 39 0.96 7.43 -0.19
N ILE A 40 1.97 8.29 -0.07
CA ILE A 40 2.84 8.68 -1.17
C ILE A 40 4.27 8.61 -0.65
N HIS A 41 5.14 7.96 -1.40
CA HIS A 41 6.57 7.96 -1.16
C HIS A 41 7.35 8.40 -2.39
N TYR A 42 8.54 8.92 -2.11
CA TYR A 42 9.57 9.21 -3.08
C TYR A 42 10.83 8.45 -2.66
N ASP A 43 11.38 7.68 -3.59
CA ASP A 43 12.73 7.14 -3.50
C ASP A 43 13.70 8.10 -4.21
N PRO A 44 14.50 8.88 -3.47
CA PRO A 44 15.44 9.84 -4.05
C PRO A 44 16.58 9.20 -4.83
N ARG A 45 16.81 7.89 -4.66
CA ARG A 45 17.90 7.19 -5.33
C ARG A 45 17.49 6.74 -6.73
N GLU A 46 16.30 6.18 -6.83
CA GLU A 46 15.75 5.67 -8.09
C GLU A 46 14.95 6.75 -8.85
N ASP A 47 14.86 7.96 -8.29
CA ASP A 47 14.01 9.06 -8.77
C ASP A 47 12.58 8.59 -9.03
N MET A 48 12.07 7.75 -8.12
CA MET A 48 10.81 7.04 -8.26
C MET A 48 9.79 7.58 -7.28
N VAL A 49 8.55 7.73 -7.75
CA VAL A 49 7.39 7.97 -6.88
C VAL A 49 6.54 6.71 -6.85
N ASP A 50 6.20 6.27 -5.64
CA ASP A 50 5.15 5.29 -5.42
C ASP A 50 4.05 5.88 -4.54
N GLY A 51 2.87 5.30 -4.63
CA GLY A 51 1.78 5.69 -3.77
C GLY A 51 0.63 4.71 -3.81
N SER A 52 -0.21 4.81 -2.80
CA SER A 52 -1.39 3.98 -2.68
C SER A 52 -2.59 4.75 -2.15
N VAL A 53 -3.78 4.31 -2.56
CA VAL A 53 -5.05 4.70 -1.95
C VAL A 53 -5.81 3.43 -1.63
N ALA A 54 -6.06 3.20 -0.35
CA ALA A 54 -6.77 2.04 0.17
C ALA A 54 -8.10 2.45 0.82
N LEU A 55 -9.16 1.70 0.50
CA LEU A 55 -10.45 1.74 1.16
C LEU A 55 -10.67 0.41 1.89
N VAL A 56 -11.05 0.49 3.17
CA VAL A 56 -11.44 -0.67 3.97
C VAL A 56 -12.85 -0.46 4.49
N TYR A 57 -13.76 -1.36 4.16
CA TYR A 57 -15.14 -1.35 4.63
C TYR A 57 -15.37 -2.47 5.65
N LYS A 58 -16.01 -2.15 6.77
CA LYS A 58 -16.39 -3.11 7.81
C LYS A 58 -17.73 -3.76 7.45
N ALA A 59 -17.66 -4.93 6.81
CA ALA A 59 -18.85 -5.70 6.44
C ALA A 59 -19.49 -6.44 7.64
N GLY A 60 -18.77 -6.61 8.75
CA GLY A 60 -19.31 -7.23 9.96
C GLY A 60 -18.40 -7.04 11.18
N LYS A 61 -18.68 -7.76 12.28
CA LYS A 61 -17.85 -7.66 13.50
C LYS A 61 -16.42 -8.18 13.30
N LYS A 62 -16.23 -9.14 12.39
CA LYS A 62 -14.95 -9.80 12.11
C LYS A 62 -14.48 -9.71 10.66
N VAL A 63 -15.30 -9.20 9.74
CA VAL A 63 -15.04 -9.22 8.30
C VAL A 63 -14.90 -7.81 7.77
N PHE A 64 -13.83 -7.56 7.03
CA PHE A 64 -13.51 -6.28 6.42
C PHE A 64 -13.16 -6.51 4.95
N ILE A 65 -13.77 -5.73 4.06
CA ILE A 65 -13.48 -5.76 2.63
C ILE A 65 -12.49 -4.63 2.36
N ALA A 66 -11.45 -4.89 1.58
CA ALA A 66 -10.42 -3.92 1.24
C ALA A 66 -10.26 -3.83 -0.27
N ALA A 67 -10.08 -2.61 -0.77
CA ALA A 67 -9.66 -2.31 -2.13
C ALA A 67 -8.53 -1.29 -2.05
N GLU A 68 -7.50 -1.44 -2.86
CA GLU A 68 -6.30 -0.64 -2.81
C GLU A 68 -5.76 -0.46 -4.23
N ILE A 69 -5.59 0.80 -4.63
CA ILE A 69 -4.94 1.17 -5.88
C ILE A 69 -3.52 1.55 -5.52
N LEU A 70 -2.55 0.95 -6.21
CA LEU A 70 -1.14 1.28 -6.13
C LEU A 70 -0.72 1.92 -7.45
N GLY A 71 0.11 2.94 -7.39
CA GLY A 71 0.74 3.54 -8.54
C GLY A 71 2.24 3.70 -8.30
N GLU A 72 3.04 3.40 -9.31
CA GLU A 72 4.48 3.62 -9.31
C GLU A 72 4.92 4.21 -10.65
N LYS A 73 5.90 5.13 -10.62
CA LYS A 73 6.47 5.76 -11.80
C LYS A 73 7.95 6.08 -11.56
N MET A 74 8.80 5.57 -12.45
CA MET A 74 10.21 5.95 -12.60
C MET A 74 10.37 6.80 -13.87
N PRO A 75 11.42 7.63 -14.03
CA PRO A 75 11.52 8.57 -15.14
C PRO A 75 11.44 7.89 -16.52
N ASP A 76 12.13 6.75 -16.66
CA ASP A 76 12.27 6.01 -17.93
C ASP A 76 11.37 4.77 -18.05
N GLU A 77 10.55 4.49 -17.03
CA GLU A 77 9.64 3.35 -17.05
C GLU A 77 8.19 3.77 -17.25
N GLN A 78 7.36 2.85 -17.73
CA GLN A 78 5.93 3.09 -17.83
C GLN A 78 5.31 3.26 -16.45
N ALA A 79 4.26 4.08 -16.36
CA ALA A 79 3.51 4.16 -15.11
C ALA A 79 2.75 2.85 -14.90
N ILE A 80 2.97 2.20 -13.76
CA ILE A 80 2.29 0.95 -13.43
C ILE A 80 1.20 1.27 -12.41
N ILE A 81 -0.03 0.85 -12.73
CA ILE A 81 -1.18 0.97 -11.83
C ILE A 81 -1.68 -0.42 -11.50
N ASN A 82 -1.66 -0.76 -10.21
CA ASN A 82 -2.11 -2.05 -9.71
C ASN A 82 -3.37 -1.90 -8.85
N LEU A 83 -4.27 -2.87 -8.95
CA LEU A 83 -5.44 -2.99 -8.10
C LEU A 83 -5.34 -4.25 -7.23
N LEU A 84 -5.42 -4.03 -5.93
CA LEU A 84 -5.50 -5.06 -4.90
C LEU A 84 -6.90 -5.05 -4.31
N GLY A 85 -7.61 -6.17 -4.44
CA GLY A 85 -8.90 -6.38 -3.79
C GLY A 85 -8.79 -7.53 -2.79
N GLY A 86 -9.49 -7.48 -1.66
CA GLY A 86 -9.42 -8.59 -0.73
C GLY A 86 -10.35 -8.50 0.46
N VAL A 87 -10.31 -9.55 1.27
CA VAL A 87 -11.05 -9.66 2.53
C VAL A 87 -10.06 -9.87 3.66
N LYS A 88 -10.21 -9.08 4.73
CA LYS A 88 -9.52 -9.26 6.00
C LYS A 88 -10.51 -9.85 7.01
N ILE A 89 -10.13 -10.96 7.63
CA ILE A 89 -10.93 -11.67 8.64
C ILE A 89 -10.18 -11.63 9.96
N LYS A 90 -10.80 -11.01 10.97
CA LYS A 90 -10.30 -10.99 12.34
C LYS A 90 -10.62 -12.33 13.01
N LEU A 91 -9.61 -13.19 13.17
CA LEU A 91 -9.78 -14.48 13.82
C LEU A 91 -9.90 -14.31 15.34
N ASN A 92 -9.00 -13.52 15.94
CA ASN A 92 -9.01 -13.17 17.35
C ASN A 92 -8.44 -11.74 17.56
N LYS A 93 -8.14 -11.35 18.80
CA LYS A 93 -7.64 -9.99 19.11
C LYS A 93 -6.25 -9.70 18.51
N ASN A 94 -5.44 -10.75 18.31
CA ASN A 94 -4.03 -10.65 17.96
C ASN A 94 -3.77 -11.07 16.50
N PHE A 95 -4.75 -11.69 15.85
CA PHE A 95 -4.58 -12.30 14.54
C PHE A 95 -5.66 -11.88 13.56
N MET A 96 -5.20 -11.42 12.39
CA MET A 96 -6.01 -11.06 11.24
C MET A 96 -5.47 -11.75 10.00
N LEU A 97 -6.33 -12.51 9.31
CA LEU A 97 -6.01 -13.14 8.03
C LEU A 97 -6.43 -12.20 6.90
N ARG A 98 -5.58 -12.02 5.87
CA ARG A 98 -5.93 -11.31 4.64
C ARG A 98 -5.88 -12.29 3.47
N LEU A 99 -6.96 -12.38 2.72
CA LEU A 99 -7.00 -12.99 1.38
C LEU A 99 -7.11 -11.86 0.37
N ALA A 100 -6.15 -11.76 -0.54
CA ALA A 100 -6.07 -10.70 -1.53
C ALA A 100 -5.89 -11.27 -2.93
N TYR A 101 -6.55 -10.61 -3.88
CA TYR A 101 -6.37 -10.78 -5.31
C TYR A 101 -5.65 -9.54 -5.84
N HIS A 102 -4.65 -9.78 -6.68
CA HIS A 102 -3.83 -8.75 -7.29
C HIS A 102 -4.04 -8.76 -8.80
N LYS A 103 -4.28 -7.58 -9.37
CA LYS A 103 -4.43 -7.40 -10.81
C LYS A 103 -3.76 -6.11 -11.26
N ILE A 104 -2.90 -6.23 -12.27
CA ILE A 104 -2.33 -5.08 -12.98
C ILE A 104 -3.46 -4.44 -13.80
N LEU A 105 -3.67 -3.13 -13.62
CA LEU A 105 -4.77 -2.39 -14.24
C LEU A 105 -4.32 -1.67 -15.51
N LEU A 106 -3.16 -1.01 -15.47
CA LEU A 106 -2.57 -0.29 -16.60
C LEU A 106 -1.04 -0.31 -16.52
N SER A 107 -0.42 -0.34 -17.70
CA SER A 107 0.99 -0.02 -17.98
C SER A 107 0.96 0.99 -19.12
N LEU A 108 1.34 2.24 -18.85
CA LEU A 108 1.29 3.38 -19.80
C LEU A 108 2.70 3.80 -20.21
#